data_AF-E4YFS0-F1
#
_entry.id   AF-E4YFS0-F1
#
_cell.length_a   1.000
_cell.length_b   1.000
_cell.length_c   1.000
_cell.angle_alpha   90.00
_cell.angle_beta   90.00
_cell.angle_gamma   90.00
#
_symmetry.space_group_name_H-M   'P 1'
#
loop_
_entity.id
_entity.type
_entity.pdbx_description
1 polymer ?
#
loop_
_entity_poly.entity_id
_entity_poly.type
_entity_poly.pdbx_seq_one_letter_code
_entity_poly.pdbx_strand_id
1 'polypeptide(L)'
;MPFSILSLELIKLSISSNLNLQRPSHRQLLNSILSRVFSRFDASFVYSKKGVRKSWREEKCAPAEYLNFLDFLARVCKTELVPGASSARNNLILTYLNYLMDFKNSSLREHVTKILSKNLVDISASLKFLLFNSFQEVAKNAQQTLLKLVNACDSPLSSKTASIELLRKSKILSDSAGLVYLLIFDLESQARKENIPKDKLAGNWLLDICEKLEEDLENGDLVTDVNIICEHRNQFAIFSQFVYFAFFFSNLPSCATSKPHYGLLAGLEALLPYLRDAHPQMKETLINTLFKICAKANDFAIPVVNASSPEGFLPESDVSKDFDSFKLDGRRIASDSTELAQLLLVMCWRITKSVSILMGSMCAVLDAEIKYYTKCMEYFVKQLTQGRHRGAFELAATGFTELCQEVRKRASKEPHFSGLLDEWLDDCLAILKDEEKVKRLCNTRRSAGLPFMFVAICSADVGRRSKPLLMKTMMEIFPLAEDLADEEVACHARNILRALFRESNFGENVLQNAEKAMVMSIAGFADKTWALRNTSAMMYSTLSSRIFGVKKTDDEQKISSSEFFSRFPVLQKALMDNLGLVFFFCKQQRQKTFDPKTMKNRK
;
A
#
# COMPACT_ATOMS: atom_id res chain seq x y z
N MET A 1 -11.18 11.85 -34.42
CA MET A 1 -12.05 13.03 -34.58
C MET A 1 -11.55 14.12 -33.63
N PRO A 2 -11.53 15.39 -34.07
CA PRO A 2 -11.23 16.51 -33.18
C PRO A 2 -12.31 16.62 -32.09
N PHE A 3 -11.98 17.28 -30.98
CA PHE A 3 -12.98 17.72 -30.01
C PHE A 3 -13.82 18.84 -30.62
N SER A 4 -15.05 19.01 -30.14
CA SER A 4 -15.83 20.23 -30.39
C SER A 4 -15.49 21.29 -29.35
N ILE A 5 -15.81 22.55 -29.63
CA ILE A 5 -15.65 23.66 -28.67
C ILE A 5 -16.46 23.35 -27.40
N LEU A 6 -17.71 22.91 -27.56
CA LEU A 6 -18.57 22.51 -26.45
C LEU A 6 -17.95 21.40 -25.60
N SER A 7 -17.33 20.38 -26.22
CA SER A 7 -16.64 19.33 -25.45
C SER A 7 -15.51 19.89 -24.60
N LEU A 8 -14.67 20.78 -25.13
CA LEU A 8 -13.59 21.39 -24.36
C LEU A 8 -14.12 22.26 -23.21
N GLU A 9 -15.17 23.04 -23.45
CA GLU A 9 -15.81 23.85 -22.40
C GLU A 9 -16.44 23.00 -21.29
N LEU A 10 -17.11 21.90 -21.65
CA LEU A 10 -17.64 20.95 -20.66
C LEU A 10 -16.53 20.29 -19.84
N ILE A 11 -15.37 20.01 -20.45
CA ILE A 11 -14.21 19.50 -19.73
C ILE A 11 -13.65 20.56 -18.77
N LYS A 12 -13.53 21.83 -19.20
CA LYS A 12 -13.10 22.94 -18.32
C LYS A 12 -14.02 23.07 -17.11
N LEU A 13 -15.33 23.11 -17.34
CA LEU A 13 -16.34 23.16 -16.28
C LEU A 13 -16.23 21.96 -15.34
N SER A 14 -16.09 20.76 -15.89
CA SER A 14 -15.92 19.53 -15.10
C SER A 14 -14.68 19.58 -14.21
N ILE A 15 -13.56 20.10 -14.72
CA ILE A 15 -12.33 20.26 -13.93
C ILE A 15 -12.57 21.26 -12.80
N SER A 16 -13.07 22.46 -13.10
CA SER A 16 -13.25 23.53 -12.11
C SER A 16 -14.27 23.17 -11.02
N SER A 17 -15.37 22.52 -11.37
CA SER A 17 -16.43 22.19 -10.41
C SER A 17 -16.07 21.03 -9.47
N ASN A 18 -15.06 20.22 -9.80
CA ASN A 18 -14.74 19.00 -9.06
C ASN A 18 -13.40 19.03 -8.31
N LEU A 19 -12.77 20.20 -8.15
CA LEU A 19 -11.48 20.34 -7.45
C LEU A 19 -11.54 19.90 -5.97
N ASN A 20 -12.70 20.03 -5.33
CA ASN A 20 -12.92 19.66 -3.92
C ASN A 20 -13.64 18.32 -3.76
N LEU A 21 -13.68 17.47 -4.79
CA LEU A 21 -14.45 16.22 -4.77
C LEU A 21 -13.90 15.23 -3.71
N GLN A 22 -14.66 15.02 -2.62
CA GLN A 22 -14.22 14.18 -1.50
C GLN A 22 -14.53 12.68 -1.64
N ARG A 23 -15.43 12.28 -2.54
CA ARG A 23 -15.82 10.87 -2.72
C ARG A 23 -14.80 10.07 -3.56
N PRO A 24 -14.16 9.01 -3.04
CA PRO A 24 -13.14 8.25 -3.77
C PRO A 24 -13.61 7.65 -5.09
N SER A 25 -14.81 7.05 -5.12
CA SER A 25 -15.36 6.42 -6.33
C SER A 25 -15.57 7.41 -7.47
N HIS A 26 -16.11 8.59 -7.16
CA HIS A 26 -16.31 9.65 -8.15
C HIS A 26 -14.97 10.23 -8.63
N ARG A 27 -13.97 10.38 -7.73
CA ARG A 27 -12.61 10.79 -8.13
C ARG A 27 -11.98 9.79 -9.09
N GLN A 28 -12.07 8.49 -8.79
CA GLN A 28 -11.54 7.44 -9.66
C GLN A 28 -12.21 7.45 -11.04
N LEU A 29 -13.53 7.63 -11.08
CA LEU A 29 -14.28 7.77 -12.33
C LEU A 29 -13.83 9.01 -13.12
N LEU A 30 -13.76 10.18 -12.48
CA LEU A 30 -13.32 11.42 -13.11
C LEU A 30 -11.90 11.30 -13.66
N ASN A 31 -10.96 10.78 -12.87
CA ASN A 31 -9.58 10.54 -13.30
C ASN A 31 -9.52 9.55 -14.48
N SER A 32 -10.35 8.50 -14.46
CA SER A 32 -10.43 7.55 -15.59
C SER A 32 -10.91 8.21 -16.87
N ILE A 33 -11.92 9.08 -16.77
CA ILE A 33 -12.45 9.83 -17.92
C ILE A 33 -11.41 10.82 -18.44
N LEU A 34 -10.83 11.64 -17.56
CA LEU A 34 -9.84 12.65 -17.94
C LEU A 34 -8.59 12.00 -18.53
N SER A 35 -8.12 10.88 -17.98
CA SER A 35 -7.01 10.12 -18.56
C SER A 35 -7.28 9.72 -20.03
N ARG A 36 -8.52 9.31 -20.35
CA ARG A 36 -8.93 8.99 -21.73
C ARG A 36 -9.05 10.23 -22.63
N VAL A 37 -9.42 11.38 -22.06
CA VAL A 37 -9.45 12.66 -22.78
C VAL A 37 -8.03 13.06 -23.17
N PHE A 38 -7.10 13.09 -22.22
CA PHE A 38 -5.71 13.50 -22.46
C PHE A 38 -4.96 12.51 -23.37
N SER A 39 -5.22 11.20 -23.26
CA SER A 39 -4.60 10.21 -24.15
C SER A 39 -5.02 10.37 -25.62
N ARG A 40 -6.20 10.96 -25.89
CA ARG A 40 -6.69 11.25 -27.24
C ARG A 40 -6.38 12.67 -27.71
N PHE A 41 -5.84 13.53 -26.84
CA PHE A 41 -5.70 14.95 -27.10
C PHE A 41 -4.70 15.24 -28.22
N ASP A 42 -3.53 14.59 -28.20
CA ASP A 42 -2.51 14.67 -29.26
C ASP A 42 -3.09 14.36 -30.64
N ALA A 43 -3.76 13.21 -30.78
CA ALA A 43 -4.36 12.79 -32.05
C ALA A 43 -5.43 13.78 -32.50
N SER A 44 -6.27 14.24 -31.57
CA SER A 44 -7.37 15.17 -31.87
C SER A 44 -6.86 16.53 -32.33
N PHE A 45 -5.77 17.03 -31.74
CA PHE A 45 -5.08 18.26 -32.18
C PHE A 45 -4.46 18.11 -33.57
N VAL A 46 -3.86 16.96 -33.90
CA VAL A 46 -3.36 16.70 -35.26
C VAL A 46 -4.51 16.72 -36.27
N TYR A 47 -5.66 16.13 -35.93
CA TYR A 47 -6.84 16.16 -36.80
C TYR A 47 -7.44 17.56 -36.99
N SER A 48 -7.40 18.43 -35.97
CA SER A 48 -7.89 19.81 -36.11
C SER A 48 -7.05 20.63 -37.09
N LYS A 49 -5.74 20.35 -37.21
CA LYS A 49 -4.87 20.97 -38.23
C LYS A 49 -5.11 20.48 -39.66
N LYS A 50 -5.58 19.23 -39.85
CA LYS A 50 -5.66 18.57 -41.17
C LYS A 50 -6.85 18.98 -42.04
N GLY A 51 -7.72 19.90 -41.61
CA GLY A 51 -8.78 20.45 -42.46
C GLY A 51 -9.63 19.39 -43.19
N VAL A 52 -10.17 18.39 -42.48
CA VAL A 52 -10.94 17.31 -43.12
C VAL A 52 -12.30 17.85 -43.64
N ARG A 53 -12.70 17.39 -44.85
CA ARG A 53 -13.82 17.84 -45.69
C ARG A 53 -15.18 18.07 -44.97
N LYS A 54 -15.96 18.98 -45.56
CA LYS A 54 -17.20 19.70 -45.15
C LYS A 54 -18.45 18.89 -44.69
N SER A 55 -18.33 17.67 -44.17
CA SER A 55 -19.52 16.80 -44.01
C SER A 55 -20.31 16.91 -42.69
N TRP A 56 -19.90 17.68 -41.67
CA TRP A 56 -20.53 17.61 -40.34
C TRP A 56 -20.90 18.98 -39.76
N ARG A 57 -22.11 19.08 -39.19
CA ARG A 57 -22.82 20.29 -38.72
C ARG A 57 -22.34 20.85 -37.36
N GLU A 58 -21.29 20.31 -36.75
CA GLU A 58 -20.77 20.83 -35.47
C GLU A 58 -19.63 21.83 -35.71
N GLU A 59 -19.63 22.96 -34.98
CA GLU A 59 -18.53 23.92 -34.96
C GLU A 59 -17.21 23.22 -34.60
N LYS A 60 -16.32 23.12 -35.59
CA LYS A 60 -15.03 22.44 -35.43
C LYS A 60 -14.14 23.26 -34.50
N CYS A 61 -13.52 22.59 -33.53
CA CYS A 61 -12.55 23.20 -32.63
C CYS A 61 -11.26 23.55 -33.40
N ALA A 62 -10.94 24.84 -33.48
CA ALA A 62 -9.69 25.31 -34.07
C ALA A 62 -8.47 24.88 -33.21
N PRO A 63 -7.27 24.73 -33.80
CA PRO A 63 -6.05 24.48 -33.03
C PRO A 63 -5.81 25.48 -31.89
N ALA A 64 -6.22 26.75 -32.06
CA ALA A 64 -6.11 27.79 -31.03
C ALA A 64 -6.89 27.44 -29.75
N GLU A 65 -8.06 26.82 -29.86
CA GLU A 65 -8.88 26.43 -28.71
C GLU A 65 -8.24 25.32 -27.86
N TYR A 66 -7.47 24.43 -28.50
CA TYR A 66 -6.66 23.47 -27.77
C TYR A 66 -5.58 24.18 -26.95
N LEU A 67 -4.91 25.18 -27.52
CA LEU A 67 -3.89 25.95 -26.81
C LEU A 67 -4.51 26.75 -25.65
N ASN A 68 -5.66 27.40 -25.88
CA ASN A 68 -6.43 28.09 -24.84
C ASN A 68 -6.84 27.15 -23.69
N PHE A 69 -7.20 25.90 -24.01
CA PHE A 69 -7.50 24.89 -23.00
C PHE A 69 -6.27 24.56 -22.15
N LEU A 70 -5.09 24.45 -22.76
CA LEU A 70 -3.83 24.22 -22.04
C LEU A 70 -3.45 25.42 -21.15
N ASP A 71 -3.65 26.65 -21.63
CA ASP A 71 -3.48 27.87 -20.84
C ASP A 71 -4.43 27.93 -19.64
N PHE A 72 -5.68 27.50 -19.82
CA PHE A 72 -6.62 27.33 -18.71
C PHE A 72 -6.10 26.29 -17.69
N LEU A 73 -5.71 25.11 -18.14
CA LEU A 73 -5.30 24.03 -17.26
C LEU A 73 -4.03 24.39 -16.47
N ALA A 74 -3.05 25.01 -17.13
CA ALA A 74 -1.84 25.48 -16.47
C ALA A 74 -2.12 26.55 -15.41
N ARG A 75 -3.06 27.47 -15.68
CA ARG A 75 -3.52 28.46 -14.68
C ARG A 75 -4.17 27.79 -13.48
N VAL A 76 -5.07 26.83 -13.71
CA VAL A 76 -5.70 26.05 -12.62
C VAL A 76 -4.64 25.36 -11.79
N CYS A 77 -3.68 24.66 -12.40
CA CYS A 77 -2.62 24.00 -11.64
C CYS A 77 -1.80 24.96 -10.79
N LYS A 78 -1.48 26.15 -11.32
CA LYS A 78 -0.76 27.19 -10.57
C LYS A 78 -1.58 27.70 -9.38
N THR A 79 -2.85 28.06 -9.59
CA THR A 79 -3.69 28.67 -8.55
C THR A 79 -4.09 27.69 -7.46
N GLU A 80 -4.14 26.40 -7.79
CA GLU A 80 -4.68 25.36 -6.92
C GLU A 80 -3.59 24.59 -6.14
N LEU A 81 -2.32 24.73 -6.52
CA LEU A 81 -1.18 24.24 -5.75
C LEU A 81 -0.92 25.15 -4.53
N VAL A 82 -1.81 25.08 -3.55
CA VAL A 82 -1.74 25.90 -2.33
C VAL A 82 -1.41 25.08 -1.07
N PRO A 83 -0.64 25.65 -0.13
CA PRO A 83 -0.47 25.08 1.20
C PRO A 83 -1.81 24.81 1.88
N GLY A 84 -1.94 23.66 2.56
CA GLY A 84 -3.14 23.30 3.31
C GLY A 84 -4.29 22.70 2.48
N ALA A 85 -4.15 22.58 1.15
CA ALA A 85 -5.11 21.83 0.35
C ALA A 85 -5.18 20.36 0.76
N SER A 86 -6.37 19.76 0.67
CA SER A 86 -6.58 18.35 1.01
C SER A 86 -5.72 17.42 0.14
N SER A 87 -5.32 16.26 0.68
CA SER A 87 -4.54 15.25 -0.06
C SER A 87 -5.18 14.87 -1.41
N ALA A 88 -6.51 14.74 -1.44
CA ALA A 88 -7.25 14.46 -2.67
C ALA A 88 -7.09 15.56 -3.74
N ARG A 89 -7.18 16.83 -3.33
CA ARG A 89 -7.01 17.99 -4.22
C ARG A 89 -5.56 18.09 -4.71
N ASN A 90 -4.58 17.91 -3.83
CA ASN A 90 -3.16 17.89 -4.21
C ASN A 90 -2.88 16.83 -5.28
N ASN A 91 -3.30 15.58 -5.04
CA ASN A 91 -3.08 14.51 -6.02
C ASN A 91 -3.78 14.76 -7.36
N LEU A 92 -4.97 15.38 -7.35
CA LEU A 92 -5.67 15.77 -8.57
C LEU A 92 -4.89 16.81 -9.38
N ILE A 93 -4.41 17.87 -8.73
CA ILE A 93 -3.63 18.92 -9.38
C ILE A 93 -2.27 18.41 -9.89
N LEU A 94 -1.59 17.57 -9.11
CA LEU A 94 -0.36 16.89 -9.55
C LEU A 94 -0.64 16.03 -10.81
N THR A 95 -1.78 15.34 -10.86
CA THR A 95 -2.20 14.57 -12.05
C THR A 95 -2.40 15.48 -13.26
N TYR A 96 -3.03 16.65 -13.09
CA TYR A 96 -3.24 17.60 -14.18
C TYR A 96 -1.94 18.22 -14.70
N LEU A 97 -1.00 18.54 -13.81
CA LEU A 97 0.35 18.96 -14.22
C LEU A 97 1.05 17.87 -15.03
N ASN A 98 0.93 16.61 -14.62
CA ASN A 98 1.49 15.49 -15.37
C ASN A 98 0.87 15.36 -16.76
N TYR A 99 -0.45 15.53 -16.90
CA TYR A 99 -1.09 15.55 -18.22
C TYR A 99 -0.56 16.66 -19.13
N LEU A 100 -0.26 17.85 -18.59
CA LEU A 100 0.37 18.92 -19.38
C LEU A 100 1.75 18.49 -19.90
N MET A 101 2.54 17.79 -19.09
CA MET A 101 3.93 17.43 -19.42
C MET A 101 4.06 16.16 -20.27
N ASP A 102 2.99 15.35 -20.40
CA ASP A 102 3.05 14.04 -21.05
C ASP A 102 2.63 14.05 -22.55
N PHE A 103 2.40 15.22 -23.16
CA PHE A 103 2.06 15.31 -24.59
C PHE A 103 3.18 14.82 -25.51
N LYS A 104 2.83 14.15 -26.61
CA LYS A 104 3.78 13.66 -27.62
C LYS A 104 3.96 14.61 -28.80
N ASN A 105 2.93 15.40 -29.12
CA ASN A 105 2.98 16.34 -30.23
C ASN A 105 3.96 17.49 -29.95
N SER A 106 4.84 17.80 -30.91
CA SER A 106 5.86 18.85 -30.76
C SER A 106 5.28 20.24 -30.51
N SER A 107 4.24 20.66 -31.25
CA SER A 107 3.64 21.98 -31.07
C SER A 107 2.95 22.13 -29.71
N LEU A 108 2.29 21.07 -29.22
CA LEU A 108 1.68 21.09 -27.89
C LEU A 108 2.74 21.17 -26.80
N ARG A 109 3.80 20.36 -26.90
CA ARG A 109 4.93 20.40 -25.97
C ARG A 109 5.58 21.78 -25.92
N GLU A 110 5.87 22.38 -27.07
CA GLU A 110 6.48 23.70 -27.15
C GLU A 110 5.61 24.77 -26.47
N HIS A 111 4.29 24.75 -26.71
CA HIS A 111 3.35 25.65 -26.06
C HIS A 111 3.32 25.44 -24.54
N VAL A 112 3.22 24.20 -24.08
CA VAL A 112 3.21 23.86 -22.65
C VAL A 112 4.53 24.27 -21.98
N THR A 113 5.68 23.93 -22.56
CA THR A 113 6.98 24.32 -22.03
C THR A 113 7.05 25.84 -21.88
N LYS A 114 6.61 26.61 -22.87
CA LYS A 114 6.57 28.08 -22.77
C LYS A 114 5.71 28.58 -21.60
N ILE A 115 4.54 27.98 -21.36
CA ILE A 115 3.66 28.36 -20.25
C ILE A 115 4.28 27.98 -18.89
N LEU A 116 4.81 26.76 -18.79
CA LEU A 116 5.42 26.25 -17.55
C LEU A 116 6.69 27.01 -17.20
N SER A 117 7.57 27.31 -18.17
CA SER A 117 8.78 28.11 -17.96
C SER A 117 8.47 29.50 -17.41
N LYS A 118 7.39 30.15 -17.87
CA LYS A 118 6.94 31.45 -17.33
C LYS A 118 6.51 31.40 -15.86
N ASN A 119 6.04 30.25 -15.40
CA ASN A 119 5.50 30.06 -14.04
C ASN A 119 6.38 29.13 -13.19
N LEU A 120 7.61 28.86 -13.65
CA LEU A 120 8.45 27.80 -13.11
C LEU A 120 8.80 28.03 -11.64
N VAL A 121 9.11 29.28 -11.27
CA VAL A 121 9.47 29.64 -9.88
C VAL A 121 8.31 29.34 -8.93
N ASP A 122 7.11 29.82 -9.25
CA ASP A 122 5.91 29.64 -8.41
C ASP A 122 5.54 28.16 -8.28
N ILE A 123 5.45 27.44 -9.41
CA ILE A 123 5.05 26.03 -9.42
C ILE A 123 6.10 25.18 -8.69
N SER A 124 7.39 25.41 -8.93
CA SER A 124 8.46 24.66 -8.26
C SER A 124 8.51 24.94 -6.76
N ALA A 125 8.25 26.18 -6.32
CA ALA A 125 8.15 26.51 -4.90
C ALA A 125 6.99 25.76 -4.21
N SER A 126 5.80 25.76 -4.81
CA SER A 126 4.65 25.00 -4.29
C SER A 126 4.91 23.49 -4.28
N LEU A 127 5.54 22.94 -5.31
CA LEU A 127 5.91 21.52 -5.34
C LEU A 127 6.95 21.17 -4.26
N LYS A 128 7.97 22.01 -4.05
CA LYS A 128 8.95 21.86 -2.96
C LYS A 128 8.27 21.90 -1.59
N PHE A 129 7.29 22.77 -1.39
CA PHE A 129 6.49 22.79 -0.17
C PHE A 129 5.71 21.48 0.04
N LEU A 130 5.14 20.91 -1.02
CA LEU A 130 4.42 19.62 -0.95
C LEU A 130 5.32 18.42 -0.63
N LEU A 131 6.64 18.52 -0.77
CA LEU A 131 7.55 17.46 -0.32
C LEU A 131 7.46 17.22 1.19
N PHE A 132 7.10 18.25 1.96
CA PHE A 132 6.96 18.19 3.42
C PHE A 132 5.54 17.82 3.86
N ASN A 133 4.71 17.31 2.94
CA ASN A 133 3.34 16.94 3.25
C ASN A 133 3.29 15.72 4.21
N SER A 134 2.39 15.77 5.19
CA SER A 134 2.18 14.67 6.13
C SER A 134 1.68 13.38 5.46
N PHE A 135 1.09 13.46 4.26
CA PHE A 135 0.76 12.31 3.42
C PHE A 135 1.93 12.00 2.48
N GLN A 136 2.68 10.93 2.79
CA GLN A 136 3.86 10.50 2.02
C GLN A 136 3.59 10.31 0.52
N GLU A 137 2.40 9.84 0.15
CA GLU A 137 2.01 9.67 -1.26
C GLU A 137 1.99 11.02 -2.01
N VAL A 138 1.53 12.09 -1.35
CA VAL A 138 1.53 13.44 -1.92
C VAL A 138 2.96 13.94 -2.09
N ALA A 139 3.83 13.73 -1.08
CA ALA A 139 5.24 14.12 -1.14
C ALA A 139 5.97 13.40 -2.29
N LYS A 140 5.77 12.08 -2.42
CA LYS A 140 6.31 11.28 -3.52
C LYS A 140 5.82 11.76 -4.89
N ASN A 141 4.51 11.98 -5.04
CA ASN A 141 3.94 12.45 -6.30
C ASN A 141 4.42 13.88 -6.64
N ALA A 142 4.60 14.74 -5.64
CA ALA A 142 5.15 16.08 -5.82
C ALA A 142 6.62 16.05 -6.25
N GLN A 143 7.44 15.17 -5.67
CA GLN A 143 8.83 14.94 -6.07
C GLN A 143 8.92 14.53 -7.55
N GLN A 144 8.13 13.54 -7.97
CA GLN A 144 8.11 13.08 -9.36
C GLN A 144 7.61 14.15 -10.34
N THR A 145 6.59 14.92 -9.93
CA THR A 145 6.04 16.02 -10.74
C THR A 145 7.06 17.16 -10.86
N LEU A 146 7.81 17.46 -9.79
CA LEU A 146 8.88 18.44 -9.79
C LEU A 146 10.02 18.05 -10.74
N LEU A 147 10.43 16.77 -10.73
CA LEU A 147 11.41 16.26 -11.67
C LEU A 147 10.93 16.39 -13.12
N LYS A 148 9.68 16.00 -13.41
CA LYS A 148 9.08 16.15 -14.75
C LYS A 148 9.03 17.61 -15.19
N LEU A 149 8.68 18.54 -14.29
CA LEU A 149 8.62 19.98 -14.57
C LEU A 149 9.98 20.53 -14.98
N VAL A 150 11.00 20.22 -14.18
CA VAL A 150 12.38 20.62 -14.47
C VAL A 150 12.86 20.06 -15.80
N ASN A 151 12.50 18.81 -16.10
CA ASN A 151 12.85 18.17 -17.36
C ASN A 151 12.13 18.78 -18.56
N ALA A 152 10.86 19.17 -18.42
CA ALA A 152 10.07 19.79 -19.48
C ALA A 152 10.52 21.23 -19.79
N CYS A 153 11.07 21.92 -18.79
CA CYS A 153 11.53 23.31 -18.90
C CYS A 153 13.05 23.46 -19.10
N ASP A 154 13.80 22.36 -19.08
CA ASP A 154 15.27 22.32 -19.14
C ASP A 154 15.96 23.29 -18.15
N SER A 155 15.55 23.24 -16.87
CA SER A 155 15.96 24.22 -15.86
C SER A 155 16.97 23.67 -14.84
N PRO A 156 18.00 24.43 -14.43
CA PRO A 156 18.96 24.01 -13.41
C PRO A 156 18.45 24.26 -11.98
N LEU A 157 17.23 23.82 -11.63
CA LEU A 157 16.64 24.05 -10.30
C LEU A 157 17.19 23.15 -9.19
N SER A 158 17.92 22.09 -9.55
CA SER A 158 18.47 21.12 -8.60
C SER A 158 19.79 21.59 -8.00
N SER A 159 19.99 21.36 -6.69
CA SER A 159 21.22 21.70 -5.99
C SER A 159 21.56 20.70 -4.89
N LYS A 160 22.47 19.78 -5.20
CA LYS A 160 23.04 18.81 -4.25
C LYS A 160 23.51 19.48 -2.96
N THR A 161 24.32 20.55 -3.09
CA THR A 161 24.92 21.25 -1.94
C THR A 161 23.85 21.83 -1.02
N ALA A 162 22.82 22.48 -1.59
CA ALA A 162 21.76 23.08 -0.77
C ALA A 162 20.96 22.01 -0.01
N SER A 163 20.65 20.89 -0.65
CA SER A 163 19.87 19.82 -0.01
C SER A 163 20.65 19.07 1.05
N ILE A 164 21.93 18.80 0.83
CA ILE A 164 22.82 18.23 1.86
C ILE A 164 22.93 19.20 3.04
N GLU A 165 23.08 20.49 2.79
CA GLU A 165 23.19 21.49 3.86
C GLU A 165 21.90 21.66 4.66
N LEU A 166 20.73 21.59 4.01
CA LEU A 166 19.43 21.58 4.68
C LEU A 166 19.23 20.31 5.52
N LEU A 167 19.66 19.15 5.01
CA LEU A 167 19.67 17.89 5.76
C LEU A 167 20.56 17.98 7.00
N ARG A 168 21.77 18.54 6.86
CA ARG A 168 22.71 18.76 7.98
C ARG A 168 22.18 19.71 9.04
N LYS A 169 21.59 20.84 8.62
CA LYS A 169 21.11 21.90 9.53
C LYS A 169 19.75 21.62 10.15
N SER A 170 18.96 20.70 9.59
CA SER A 170 17.62 20.45 10.09
C SER A 170 17.66 19.83 11.47
N LYS A 171 17.14 20.56 12.46
CA LYS A 171 16.89 20.08 13.82
C LYS A 171 15.49 19.47 13.98
N ILE A 172 14.70 19.45 12.90
CA ILE A 172 13.29 19.09 12.92
C ILE A 172 13.10 17.76 12.20
N LEU A 173 12.81 16.71 12.99
CA LEU A 173 12.62 15.34 12.49
C LEU A 173 11.35 15.17 11.64
N SER A 174 10.31 15.99 11.80
CA SER A 174 9.14 15.93 10.90
C SER A 174 9.47 16.25 9.45
N ASP A 175 10.53 17.02 9.23
CA ASP A 175 10.86 17.60 7.93
C ASP A 175 11.75 16.65 7.11
N SER A 176 12.32 15.62 7.74
CA SER A 176 13.32 14.75 7.12
C SER A 176 12.76 13.94 5.96
N ALA A 177 11.47 13.56 5.97
CA ALA A 177 10.85 12.93 4.81
C ALA A 177 10.93 13.85 3.58
N GLY A 178 10.53 15.11 3.75
CA GLY A 178 10.54 16.11 2.69
C GLY A 178 11.95 16.47 2.22
N LEU A 179 12.90 16.54 3.15
CA LEU A 179 14.32 16.75 2.83
C LEU A 179 14.90 15.56 2.05
N VAL A 180 14.53 14.33 2.37
CA VAL A 180 14.95 13.15 1.61
C VAL A 180 14.29 13.16 0.22
N TYR A 181 13.01 13.51 0.09
CA TYR A 181 12.40 13.68 -1.24
C TYR A 181 13.04 14.80 -2.06
N LEU A 182 13.50 15.87 -1.42
CA LEU A 182 14.26 16.93 -2.07
C LEU A 182 15.62 16.42 -2.54
N LEU A 183 16.34 15.66 -1.70
CA LEU A 183 17.60 15.01 -2.07
C LEU A 183 17.41 14.05 -3.24
N ILE A 184 16.34 13.24 -3.23
CA ILE A 184 16.00 12.32 -4.33
C ILE A 184 15.72 13.10 -5.61
N PHE A 185 14.98 14.21 -5.54
CA PHE A 185 14.77 15.09 -6.70
C PHE A 185 16.10 15.57 -7.28
N ASP A 186 17.02 16.07 -6.44
CA ASP A 186 18.31 16.54 -6.93
C ASP A 186 19.15 15.40 -7.51
N LEU A 187 19.12 14.23 -6.86
CA LEU A 187 19.82 13.02 -7.31
C LEU A 187 19.34 12.61 -8.70
N GLU A 188 18.03 12.49 -8.91
CA GLU A 188 17.47 12.09 -10.20
C GLU A 188 17.71 13.14 -11.28
N SER A 189 17.67 14.43 -10.92
CA SER A 189 17.98 15.53 -11.83
C SER A 189 19.44 15.48 -12.30
N GLN A 190 20.38 15.32 -11.37
CA GLN A 190 21.81 15.23 -11.69
C GLN A 190 22.15 13.95 -12.47
N ALA A 191 21.62 12.79 -12.05
CA ALA A 191 21.77 11.52 -12.74
C ALA A 191 21.35 11.61 -14.21
N ARG A 192 20.21 12.29 -14.48
CA ARG A 192 19.76 12.54 -15.86
C ARG A 192 20.72 13.45 -16.62
N LYS A 193 21.12 14.58 -16.01
CA LYS A 193 21.98 15.58 -16.66
C LYS A 193 23.35 15.01 -17.03
N GLU A 194 23.92 14.19 -16.16
CA GLU A 194 25.24 13.58 -16.33
C GLU A 194 25.18 12.20 -17.01
N ASN A 195 23.97 11.70 -17.27
CA ASN A 195 23.73 10.36 -17.83
C ASN A 195 24.40 9.23 -16.99
N ILE A 196 24.32 9.35 -15.66
CA ILE A 196 24.86 8.39 -14.69
C ILE A 196 23.70 7.56 -14.11
N PRO A 197 23.86 6.24 -13.91
CA PRO A 197 22.89 5.43 -13.18
C PRO A 197 22.60 6.03 -11.79
N LYS A 198 21.31 6.15 -11.44
CA LYS A 198 20.86 6.79 -10.20
C LYS A 198 21.48 6.14 -8.97
N ASP A 199 21.56 4.82 -8.96
CA ASP A 199 22.04 4.03 -7.83
C ASP A 199 23.54 4.24 -7.58
N LYS A 200 24.32 4.32 -8.67
CA LYS A 200 25.74 4.67 -8.62
C LYS A 200 25.96 6.09 -8.08
N LEU A 201 25.17 7.06 -8.56
CA LEU A 201 25.27 8.43 -8.08
C LEU A 201 24.87 8.55 -6.60
N ALA A 202 23.85 7.80 -6.18
CA ALA A 202 23.39 7.78 -4.80
C ALA A 202 24.47 7.27 -3.84
N GLY A 203 25.15 6.19 -4.21
CA GLY A 203 26.27 5.65 -3.44
C GLY A 203 27.38 6.69 -3.21
N ASN A 204 27.74 7.45 -4.25
CA ASN A 204 28.73 8.53 -4.13
C ASN A 204 28.25 9.68 -3.26
N TRP A 205 26.99 10.10 -3.42
CA TRP A 205 26.43 11.18 -2.60
C TRP A 205 26.36 10.81 -1.13
N LEU A 206 26.08 9.55 -0.85
CA LEU A 206 26.10 9.02 0.50
C LEU A 206 27.51 9.05 1.10
N LEU A 207 28.55 8.73 0.35
CA LEU A 207 29.94 8.89 0.80
C LEU A 207 30.24 10.37 1.14
N ASP A 208 29.91 11.30 0.24
CA ASP A 208 30.16 12.73 0.46
C ASP A 208 29.39 13.31 1.66
N ILE A 209 28.15 12.87 1.88
CA ILE A 209 27.36 13.25 3.06
C ILE A 209 28.09 12.81 4.32
N CYS A 210 28.76 11.67 4.26
CA CYS A 210 29.31 11.00 5.41
C CYS A 210 30.69 11.48 5.81
N GLU A 211 31.55 11.76 4.85
CA GLU A 211 32.79 12.49 5.08
C GLU A 211 32.50 13.83 5.80
N LYS A 212 31.48 14.58 5.33
CA LYS A 212 31.08 15.84 5.95
C LYS A 212 30.56 15.71 7.38
N LEU A 213 29.95 14.57 7.72
CA LEU A 213 29.46 14.33 9.07
C LEU A 213 30.56 13.87 10.02
N GLU A 214 31.54 13.13 9.51
CA GLU A 214 32.75 12.81 10.26
C GLU A 214 33.49 14.10 10.63
N GLU A 215 33.61 15.05 9.71
CA GLU A 215 34.15 16.39 9.99
C GLU A 215 33.36 17.12 11.10
N ASP A 216 32.02 17.13 11.03
CA ASP A 216 31.16 17.77 12.05
C ASP A 216 31.31 17.13 13.44
N LEU A 217 31.51 15.82 13.49
CA LEU A 217 31.74 15.07 14.73
C LEU A 217 33.10 15.39 15.34
N GLU A 218 34.15 15.46 14.51
CA GLU A 218 35.50 15.80 14.96
C GLU A 218 35.60 17.25 15.48
N ASN A 219 34.80 18.15 14.90
CA ASN A 219 34.73 19.55 15.32
C ASN A 219 33.89 19.77 16.60
N GLY A 220 33.23 18.72 17.12
CA GLY A 220 32.39 18.81 18.32
C GLY A 220 31.06 19.56 18.11
N ASP A 221 30.68 19.79 16.85
CA ASP A 221 29.45 20.50 16.48
C ASP A 221 28.19 19.63 16.68
N LEU A 222 28.38 18.32 16.88
CA LEU A 222 27.35 17.33 17.18
C LEU A 222 27.48 16.84 18.63
N VAL A 223 26.70 17.41 19.55
CA VAL A 223 26.65 16.93 20.94
C VAL A 223 25.83 15.63 21.03
N THR A 224 26.50 14.48 21.17
CA THR A 224 25.99 13.23 21.78
C THR A 224 27.14 12.38 22.31
N ASP A 225 26.90 11.58 23.34
CA ASP A 225 27.83 10.66 24.00
C ASP A 225 28.85 10.01 23.05
N VAL A 226 30.08 10.53 23.12
CA VAL A 226 31.25 10.16 22.29
C VAL A 226 31.59 8.65 22.39
N ASN A 227 31.19 8.00 23.48
CA ASN A 227 31.51 6.59 23.76
C ASN A 227 30.82 5.58 22.82
N ILE A 228 29.62 5.87 22.29
CA ILE A 228 28.91 4.96 21.36
C ILE A 228 29.45 5.07 19.92
N ILE A 229 29.98 6.25 19.56
CA ILE A 229 30.49 6.55 18.21
C ILE A 229 31.90 5.94 18.03
N CYS A 230 32.69 5.91 19.09
CA CYS A 230 34.07 5.39 19.07
C CYS A 230 34.16 3.85 18.87
N GLU A 231 33.21 3.05 19.35
CA GLU A 231 33.23 1.58 19.14
C GLU A 231 32.93 1.17 17.69
N HIS A 232 32.33 2.06 16.88
CA HIS A 232 31.90 1.77 15.50
C HIS A 232 32.69 2.53 14.42
N ARG A 233 33.79 3.19 14.79
CA ARG A 233 34.66 3.99 13.91
C ARG A 233 35.17 3.26 12.66
N ASN A 234 35.26 1.92 12.72
CA ASN A 234 35.72 1.08 11.60
C ASN A 234 34.58 0.46 10.76
N GLN A 235 33.31 0.79 11.04
CA GLN A 235 32.16 0.10 10.43
C GLN A 235 31.15 1.04 9.72
N PHE A 236 31.29 2.37 9.71
CA PHE A 236 30.09 3.22 9.66
C PHE A 236 30.14 4.61 8.99
N ALA A 237 31.02 4.90 8.02
CA ALA A 237 31.00 6.23 7.38
C ALA A 237 29.60 6.60 6.87
N ILE A 238 28.90 5.70 6.18
CA ILE A 238 27.71 6.07 5.39
C ILE A 238 26.44 6.38 6.21
N PHE A 239 26.46 6.07 7.50
CA PHE A 239 25.28 6.12 8.35
C PHE A 239 25.58 6.72 9.74
N SER A 240 26.58 7.59 9.93
CA SER A 240 26.83 8.21 11.25
C SER A 240 25.67 9.11 11.73
N GLN A 241 25.00 9.84 10.82
CA GLN A 241 23.71 10.46 11.10
C GLN A 241 22.61 9.43 11.33
N PHE A 242 22.64 8.30 10.65
CA PHE A 242 21.69 7.21 10.86
C PHE A 242 21.92 6.42 12.17
N VAL A 243 23.12 6.51 12.75
CA VAL A 243 23.48 6.05 14.10
C VAL A 243 23.06 7.09 15.14
N TYR A 244 23.19 8.40 14.86
CA TYR A 244 22.56 9.48 15.65
C TYR A 244 21.01 9.33 15.67
N PHE A 245 20.47 8.81 14.58
CA PHE A 245 19.09 8.38 14.34
C PHE A 245 18.66 7.13 15.13
N ALA A 246 19.52 6.12 15.17
CA ALA A 246 19.34 4.92 15.99
C ALA A 246 19.57 5.21 17.49
N PHE A 247 20.36 6.24 17.79
CA PHE A 247 20.58 6.81 19.12
C PHE A 247 19.32 7.52 19.62
N PHE A 248 18.63 8.30 18.77
CA PHE A 248 17.32 8.88 19.09
C PHE A 248 16.25 7.83 19.46
N PHE A 249 16.26 6.66 18.80
CA PHE A 249 15.39 5.53 19.17
C PHE A 249 15.73 4.88 20.52
N SER A 250 16.87 5.21 21.13
CA SER A 250 17.23 4.80 22.49
C SER A 250 16.63 5.73 23.56
N ASN A 251 16.19 6.93 23.18
CA ASN A 251 15.61 7.98 24.05
C ASN A 251 14.18 8.36 23.61
N LEU A 252 13.45 7.35 23.16
CA LEU A 252 12.14 7.46 22.52
C LEU A 252 11.04 8.10 23.38
N PRO A 253 11.00 7.93 24.72
CA PRO A 253 10.04 8.62 25.59
C PRO A 253 10.19 10.16 25.52
N SER A 254 11.41 10.66 25.70
CA SER A 254 11.70 12.10 25.78
C SER A 254 11.53 12.81 24.44
N CYS A 255 11.65 12.08 23.33
CA CYS A 255 11.57 12.63 21.97
C CYS A 255 10.15 12.62 21.40
N ALA A 256 9.29 11.69 21.86
CA ALA A 256 7.89 11.61 21.50
C ALA A 256 7.11 12.90 21.80
N THR A 257 7.68 13.80 22.62
CA THR A 257 7.18 15.11 23.06
C THR A 257 7.25 16.22 22.01
N SER A 258 8.07 16.10 20.98
CA SER A 258 8.40 17.27 20.14
C SER A 258 7.70 17.28 18.78
N LYS A 259 7.67 16.17 18.01
CA LYS A 259 6.99 16.03 16.68
C LYS A 259 6.91 14.55 16.23
N PRO A 260 6.09 14.19 15.20
CA PRO A 260 5.99 12.83 14.68
C PRO A 260 7.28 12.26 14.04
N HIS A 261 7.77 11.13 14.57
CA HIS A 261 9.05 10.49 14.18
C HIS A 261 9.00 9.56 12.97
N TYR A 262 7.81 9.29 12.41
CA TYR A 262 7.67 8.38 11.26
C TYR A 262 8.22 8.95 9.94
N GLY A 263 8.43 10.27 9.84
CA GLY A 263 8.95 10.91 8.62
C GLY A 263 10.33 10.39 8.22
N LEU A 264 11.05 9.83 9.18
CA LEU A 264 12.40 9.40 9.00
C LEU A 264 12.52 8.02 8.39
N LEU A 265 11.73 7.09 8.95
CA LEU A 265 11.56 5.76 8.37
C LEU A 265 10.96 5.88 6.96
N ALA A 266 10.12 6.90 6.73
CA ALA A 266 9.61 7.23 5.40
C ALA A 266 10.70 7.71 4.43
N GLY A 267 11.64 8.54 4.91
CA GLY A 267 12.79 8.96 4.11
C GLY A 267 13.67 7.75 3.74
N LEU A 268 13.94 6.88 4.71
CA LEU A 268 14.66 5.62 4.49
C LEU A 268 13.98 4.74 3.45
N GLU A 269 12.67 4.54 3.59
CA GLU A 269 11.83 3.83 2.63
C GLU A 269 11.96 4.42 1.21
N ALA A 270 11.96 5.75 1.09
CA ALA A 270 12.08 6.43 -0.20
C ALA A 270 13.49 6.34 -0.82
N LEU A 271 14.53 6.33 0.01
CA LEU A 271 15.93 6.28 -0.43
C LEU A 271 16.39 4.85 -0.77
N LEU A 272 15.84 3.84 -0.09
CA LEU A 272 16.26 2.44 -0.22
C LEU A 272 16.42 1.96 -1.67
N PRO A 273 15.49 2.22 -2.62
CA PRO A 273 15.63 1.75 -4.00
C PRO A 273 16.91 2.20 -4.71
N TYR A 274 17.50 3.32 -4.29
CA TYR A 274 18.71 3.90 -4.87
C TYR A 274 20.01 3.25 -4.34
N LEU A 275 19.91 2.29 -3.41
CA LEU A 275 21.06 1.67 -2.75
C LEU A 275 21.48 0.34 -3.39
N ARG A 276 20.87 -0.04 -4.52
CA ARG A 276 21.11 -1.33 -5.17
C ARG A 276 22.55 -1.48 -5.68
N ASP A 277 23.19 -0.40 -6.12
CA ASP A 277 24.57 -0.43 -6.62
C ASP A 277 25.59 0.07 -5.58
N ALA A 278 25.18 0.17 -4.31
CA ALA A 278 26.09 0.51 -3.21
C ALA A 278 27.22 -0.54 -3.06
N HIS A 279 28.36 -0.10 -2.53
CA HIS A 279 29.52 -0.97 -2.28
C HIS A 279 29.14 -2.15 -1.37
N PRO A 280 29.64 -3.39 -1.60
CA PRO A 280 29.23 -4.56 -0.81
C PRO A 280 29.42 -4.42 0.70
N GLN A 281 30.56 -3.89 1.15
CA GLN A 281 30.80 -3.64 2.59
C GLN A 281 29.79 -2.65 3.18
N MET A 282 29.40 -1.64 2.41
CA MET A 282 28.37 -0.68 2.81
C MET A 282 27.03 -1.38 2.93
N LYS A 283 26.64 -2.22 1.97
CA LYS A 283 25.38 -2.98 2.02
C LYS A 283 25.27 -3.84 3.26
N GLU A 284 26.35 -4.52 3.67
CA GLU A 284 26.38 -5.35 4.88
C GLU A 284 26.21 -4.51 6.16
N THR A 285 26.88 -3.37 6.26
CA THR A 285 26.66 -2.43 7.38
C THR A 285 25.22 -1.90 7.37
N LEU A 286 24.71 -1.50 6.20
CA LEU A 286 23.38 -0.92 6.04
C LEU A 286 22.29 -1.89 6.48
N ILE A 287 22.35 -3.14 6.03
CA ILE A 287 21.33 -4.13 6.39
C ILE A 287 21.30 -4.34 7.91
N ASN A 288 22.47 -4.52 8.55
CA ASN A 288 22.56 -4.67 10.00
C ASN A 288 21.96 -3.47 10.75
N THR A 289 22.23 -2.26 10.26
CA THR A 289 21.75 -1.01 10.85
C THR A 289 20.23 -0.88 10.73
N LEU A 290 19.71 -1.10 9.51
CA LEU A 290 18.28 -1.00 9.23
C LEU A 290 17.48 -2.02 10.06
N PHE A 291 17.98 -3.24 10.23
CA PHE A 291 17.35 -4.22 11.12
C PHE A 291 17.29 -3.74 12.57
N LYS A 292 18.37 -3.18 13.12
CA LYS A 292 18.40 -2.64 14.48
C LYS A 292 17.40 -1.48 14.65
N ILE A 293 17.36 -0.55 13.69
CA ILE A 293 16.40 0.57 13.69
C ILE A 293 14.98 0.06 13.62
N CYS A 294 14.69 -0.84 12.68
CA CYS A 294 13.35 -1.42 12.51
C CYS A 294 12.90 -2.18 13.76
N ALA A 295 13.79 -2.93 14.41
CA ALA A 295 13.50 -3.63 15.66
C ALA A 295 13.11 -2.66 16.77
N LYS A 296 13.94 -1.63 17.05
CA LYS A 296 13.63 -0.60 18.05
C LYS A 296 12.31 0.14 17.76
N ALA A 297 12.11 0.52 16.50
CA ALA A 297 10.92 1.22 16.08
C ALA A 297 9.65 0.37 16.23
N ASN A 298 9.78 -0.92 15.93
CA ASN A 298 8.73 -1.89 16.12
C ASN A 298 8.41 -2.14 17.61
N ASP A 299 9.42 -2.29 18.47
CA ASP A 299 9.23 -2.51 19.91
C ASP A 299 8.49 -1.35 20.59
N PHE A 300 8.68 -0.13 20.07
CA PHE A 300 7.90 1.04 20.49
C PHE A 300 6.47 1.06 19.98
N ALA A 301 6.26 0.71 18.70
CA ALA A 301 4.95 0.80 18.08
C ALA A 301 4.01 -0.33 18.54
N ILE A 302 4.54 -1.54 18.76
CA ILE A 302 3.78 -2.76 19.09
C ILE A 302 2.82 -2.55 20.27
N PRO A 303 3.24 -2.05 21.44
CA PRO A 303 2.35 -1.91 22.60
C PRO A 303 1.09 -1.10 22.30
N VAL A 304 1.21 -0.07 21.46
CA VAL A 304 0.10 0.80 21.08
C VAL A 304 -0.78 0.15 20.02
N VAL A 305 -0.21 -0.32 18.91
CA VAL A 305 -1.00 -0.87 17.78
C VAL A 305 -1.66 -2.22 18.10
N ASN A 306 -1.15 -2.93 19.11
CA ASN A 306 -1.70 -4.20 19.58
C ASN A 306 -2.51 -4.09 20.86
N ALA A 307 -2.74 -2.88 21.38
CA ALA A 307 -3.63 -2.67 22.52
C ALA A 307 -5.07 -3.15 22.22
N SER A 308 -5.82 -3.53 23.26
CA SER A 308 -7.24 -3.89 23.12
C SER A 308 -8.12 -2.73 22.64
N SER A 309 -7.74 -1.50 22.99
CA SER A 309 -8.38 -0.27 22.54
C SER A 309 -7.30 0.76 22.16
N PRO A 310 -6.67 0.63 20.97
CA PRO A 310 -5.54 1.47 20.56
C PRO A 310 -5.85 2.97 20.54
N GLU A 311 -7.10 3.33 20.25
CA GLU A 311 -7.56 4.74 20.15
C GLU A 311 -7.61 5.46 21.50
N GLY A 312 -7.65 4.71 22.61
CA GLY A 312 -7.65 5.25 23.98
C GLY A 312 -6.49 4.72 24.83
N PHE A 313 -5.49 4.09 24.21
CA PHE A 313 -4.37 3.50 24.91
C PHE A 313 -3.25 4.52 25.13
N LEU A 314 -2.90 4.74 26.40
CA LEU A 314 -1.70 5.46 26.81
C LEU A 314 -0.84 4.50 27.66
N PRO A 315 0.44 4.29 27.32
CA PRO A 315 1.35 3.51 28.16
C PRO A 315 1.50 4.12 29.56
N GLU A 316 1.50 3.29 30.60
CA GLU A 316 1.65 3.71 32.01
C GLU A 316 3.07 4.20 32.36
N SER A 317 4.06 4.04 31.47
CA SER A 317 5.48 4.42 31.70
C SER A 317 5.71 5.93 31.59
N ASP A 318 6.94 6.40 31.92
CA ASP A 318 7.40 7.81 31.89
C ASP A 318 7.06 8.57 30.59
N VAL A 319 6.74 7.85 29.52
CA VAL A 319 6.13 8.32 28.27
C VAL A 319 4.91 9.23 28.51
N SER A 320 4.07 8.92 29.50
CA SER A 320 2.88 9.71 29.86
C SER A 320 3.21 11.12 30.38
N LYS A 321 4.26 11.26 31.21
CA LYS A 321 4.72 12.55 31.76
C LYS A 321 5.39 13.41 30.70
N ASP A 322 6.07 12.77 29.75
CA ASP A 322 6.71 13.41 28.61
C ASP A 322 5.65 14.08 27.69
N PHE A 323 4.49 13.45 27.51
CA PHE A 323 3.43 13.95 26.63
C PHE A 323 2.67 15.20 27.11
N ASP A 324 2.69 15.55 28.40
CA ASP A 324 2.08 16.79 28.94
C ASP A 324 2.72 18.08 28.36
N SER A 325 3.89 17.93 27.72
CA SER A 325 4.63 18.98 27.03
C SER A 325 4.45 18.98 25.50
N PHE A 326 3.68 18.03 24.93
CA PHE A 326 3.63 17.81 23.48
C PHE A 326 3.04 18.99 22.69
N LYS A 327 3.81 19.49 21.72
CA LYS A 327 3.39 20.56 20.80
C LYS A 327 3.48 20.09 19.35
N LEU A 328 2.35 20.01 18.65
CA LEU A 328 2.35 19.90 17.19
C LEU A 328 2.22 21.30 16.60
N ASP A 329 3.16 21.69 15.73
CA ASP A 329 3.18 23.01 15.06
C ASP A 329 3.02 24.19 16.03
N GLY A 330 3.66 24.10 17.20
CA GLY A 330 3.64 25.15 18.23
C GLY A 330 2.34 25.23 19.05
N ARG A 331 1.33 24.40 18.75
CA ARG A 331 0.09 24.29 19.53
C ARG A 331 0.21 23.12 20.50
N ARG A 332 -0.12 23.34 21.78
CA ARG A 332 -0.39 22.24 22.72
C ARG A 332 -1.58 21.46 22.17
N ILE A 333 -1.39 20.17 21.89
CA ILE A 333 -2.46 19.36 21.31
C ILE A 333 -3.49 18.96 22.36
N ALA A 334 -3.10 18.59 23.57
CA ALA A 334 -4.02 17.90 24.46
C ALA A 334 -4.10 18.58 25.83
N SER A 335 -5.31 19.03 26.19
CA SER A 335 -5.78 18.99 27.58
C SER A 335 -6.52 17.67 27.89
N ASP A 336 -6.78 16.84 26.88
CA ASP A 336 -7.53 15.58 26.96
C ASP A 336 -6.66 14.37 26.56
N SER A 337 -6.59 13.38 27.46
CA SER A 337 -5.93 12.08 27.27
C SER A 337 -6.32 11.32 25.99
N THR A 338 -7.54 11.54 25.48
CA THR A 338 -8.05 10.82 24.30
C THR A 338 -7.40 11.29 23.00
N GLU A 339 -7.25 12.60 22.81
CA GLU A 339 -6.61 13.17 21.61
C GLU A 339 -5.14 12.77 21.54
N LEU A 340 -4.49 12.68 22.70
CA LEU A 340 -3.12 12.22 22.83
C LEU A 340 -2.98 10.74 22.41
N ALA A 341 -3.88 9.88 22.89
CA ALA A 341 -3.89 8.46 22.53
C ALA A 341 -4.09 8.26 21.02
N GLN A 342 -4.98 9.02 20.40
CA GLN A 342 -5.21 8.99 18.96
C GLN A 342 -3.98 9.45 18.17
N LEU A 343 -3.30 10.51 18.62
CA LEU A 343 -2.08 10.97 17.97
C LEU A 343 -0.96 9.93 18.08
N LEU A 344 -0.77 9.35 19.26
CA LEU A 344 0.19 8.28 19.51
C LEU A 344 -0.10 7.08 18.61
N LEU A 345 -1.37 6.68 18.49
CA LEU A 345 -1.79 5.62 17.58
C LEU A 345 -1.42 5.93 16.13
N VAL A 346 -1.69 7.14 15.63
CA VAL A 346 -1.33 7.56 14.27
C VAL A 346 0.20 7.47 14.06
N MET A 347 0.98 7.88 15.07
CA MET A 347 2.44 7.78 15.01
C MET A 347 2.92 6.33 14.96
N CYS A 348 2.46 5.48 15.89
CA CYS A 348 2.85 4.08 15.97
C CYS A 348 2.41 3.29 14.73
N TRP A 349 1.20 3.50 14.23
CA TRP A 349 0.74 2.85 13.00
C TRP A 349 1.57 3.25 11.77
N ARG A 350 1.96 4.52 11.65
CA ARG A 350 2.86 4.99 10.57
C ARG A 350 4.28 4.46 10.71
N ILE A 351 4.77 4.26 11.93
CA ILE A 351 6.03 3.56 12.18
C ILE A 351 5.92 2.10 11.71
N THR A 352 4.88 1.37 12.13
CA THR A 352 4.65 -0.02 11.71
C THR A 352 4.56 -0.13 10.18
N LYS A 353 3.92 0.84 9.51
CA LYS A 353 3.90 0.93 8.05
C LYS A 353 5.31 0.93 7.46
N SER A 354 6.13 1.93 7.82
CA SER A 354 7.44 2.08 7.19
C SER A 354 8.39 0.95 7.57
N VAL A 355 8.30 0.40 8.78
CA VAL A 355 9.01 -0.83 9.15
C VAL A 355 8.61 -2.00 8.24
N SER A 356 7.30 -2.19 8.00
CA SER A 356 6.81 -3.27 7.13
C SER A 356 7.31 -3.13 5.68
N ILE A 357 7.36 -1.92 5.14
CA ILE A 357 7.84 -1.68 3.78
C ILE A 357 9.37 -1.90 3.70
N LEU A 358 10.12 -1.42 4.68
CA LEU A 358 11.57 -1.66 4.78
C LEU A 358 11.86 -3.16 4.89
N MET A 359 11.21 -3.88 5.80
CA MET A 359 11.35 -5.34 5.98
C MET A 359 10.98 -6.13 4.72
N GLY A 360 10.04 -5.64 3.91
CA GLY A 360 9.62 -6.29 2.67
C GLY A 360 10.67 -6.23 1.54
N SER A 361 11.48 -5.17 1.52
CA SER A 361 12.31 -4.83 0.35
C SER A 361 13.82 -4.72 0.62
N MET A 362 14.24 -4.42 1.86
CA MET A 362 15.64 -4.11 2.17
C MET A 362 16.59 -5.27 1.91
N CYS A 363 16.16 -6.51 2.16
CA CYS A 363 16.98 -7.69 1.91
C CYS A 363 17.29 -7.87 0.43
N ALA A 364 16.34 -7.53 -0.45
CA ALA A 364 16.49 -7.66 -1.89
C ALA A 364 17.34 -6.54 -2.48
N VAL A 365 17.19 -5.32 -1.97
CA VAL A 365 17.94 -4.15 -2.41
C VAL A 365 19.40 -4.22 -1.98
N LEU A 366 19.67 -4.66 -0.74
CA LEU A 366 21.01 -4.67 -0.14
C LEU A 366 21.74 -6.01 -0.31
N ASP A 367 21.24 -6.89 -1.17
CA ASP A 367 21.85 -8.21 -1.40
C ASP A 367 22.14 -9.02 -0.12
N ALA A 368 21.17 -9.02 0.79
CA ALA A 368 21.31 -9.63 2.10
C ALA A 368 21.36 -11.17 2.04
N GLU A 369 22.05 -11.77 3.01
CA GLU A 369 22.05 -13.21 3.25
C GLU A 369 20.67 -13.74 3.71
N ILE A 370 20.42 -15.04 3.51
CA ILE A 370 19.17 -15.73 3.90
C ILE A 370 18.79 -15.46 5.36
N LYS A 371 19.76 -15.38 6.29
CA LYS A 371 19.48 -15.12 7.71
C LYS A 371 18.63 -13.86 7.95
N TYR A 372 18.77 -12.85 7.09
CA TYR A 372 17.98 -11.63 7.17
C TYR A 372 16.57 -11.82 6.60
N TYR A 373 16.42 -12.58 5.52
CA TYR A 373 15.10 -12.96 5.00
C TYR A 373 14.28 -13.73 6.04
N THR A 374 14.90 -14.67 6.75
CA THR A 374 14.25 -15.41 7.84
C THR A 374 13.80 -14.47 8.97
N LYS A 375 14.65 -13.53 9.39
CA LYS A 375 14.26 -12.50 10.38
C LYS A 375 13.09 -11.63 9.92
N CYS A 376 13.06 -11.24 8.63
CA CYS A 376 11.92 -10.52 8.07
C CYS A 376 10.64 -11.37 8.08
N MET A 377 10.74 -12.65 7.71
CA MET A 377 9.61 -13.59 7.74
C MET A 377 9.06 -13.72 9.17
N GLU A 378 9.92 -13.95 10.16
CA GLU A 378 9.53 -14.03 11.57
C GLU A 378 8.82 -12.76 12.05
N TYR A 379 9.33 -11.58 11.65
CA TYR A 379 8.69 -10.30 11.89
C TYR A 379 7.27 -10.27 11.32
N PHE A 380 7.09 -10.59 10.04
CA PHE A 380 5.78 -10.52 9.38
C PHE A 380 4.80 -11.54 9.95
N VAL A 381 5.22 -12.78 10.18
CA VAL A 381 4.38 -13.82 10.80
C VAL A 381 3.92 -13.37 12.18
N LYS A 382 4.82 -12.81 13.01
CA LYS A 382 4.46 -12.25 14.33
C LYS A 382 3.44 -11.11 14.20
N GLN A 383 3.65 -10.17 13.28
CA GLN A 383 2.71 -9.05 13.07
C GLN A 383 1.34 -9.52 12.57
N LEU A 384 1.29 -10.49 11.67
CA LEU A 384 0.05 -10.99 11.07
C LEU A 384 -0.74 -11.91 12.02
N THR A 385 -0.06 -12.57 12.96
CA THR A 385 -0.71 -13.44 13.96
C THR A 385 -1.13 -12.70 15.22
N GLN A 386 -0.38 -11.66 15.63
CA GLN A 386 -0.60 -10.93 16.89
C GLN A 386 -1.21 -9.53 16.70
N GLY A 387 -1.18 -9.00 15.48
CA GLY A 387 -1.63 -7.64 15.14
C GLY A 387 -3.11 -7.41 15.39
N ARG A 388 -3.46 -6.28 16.04
CA ARG A 388 -4.87 -5.91 16.31
C ARG A 388 -5.38 -4.77 15.43
N HIS A 389 -4.54 -3.77 15.19
CA HIS A 389 -4.90 -2.65 14.34
C HIS A 389 -4.95 -3.07 12.87
N ARG A 390 -6.12 -2.92 12.24
CA ARG A 390 -6.36 -3.34 10.85
C ARG A 390 -5.39 -2.72 9.86
N GLY A 391 -5.15 -1.42 9.99
CA GLY A 391 -4.20 -0.74 9.12
C GLY A 391 -2.76 -1.23 9.30
N ALA A 392 -2.40 -1.82 10.44
CA ALA A 392 -1.05 -2.31 10.68
C ALA A 392 -0.82 -3.67 10.01
N PHE A 393 -1.72 -4.64 10.22
CA PHE A 393 -1.56 -5.96 9.63
C PHE A 393 -1.81 -5.99 8.11
N GLU A 394 -2.66 -5.11 7.54
CA GLU A 394 -2.82 -5.01 6.08
C GLU A 394 -1.52 -4.50 5.41
N LEU A 395 -0.78 -3.61 6.07
CA LEU A 395 0.52 -3.13 5.60
C LEU A 395 1.62 -4.16 5.79
N ALA A 396 1.62 -4.88 6.92
CA ALA A 396 2.50 -6.03 7.13
C ALA A 396 2.29 -7.10 6.04
N ALA A 397 1.03 -7.37 5.65
CA ALA A 397 0.72 -8.30 4.57
C ALA A 397 1.29 -7.86 3.22
N THR A 398 1.23 -6.55 2.94
CA THR A 398 1.81 -5.97 1.72
C THR A 398 3.33 -6.16 1.71
N GLY A 399 4.01 -5.84 2.82
CA GLY A 399 5.46 -6.05 2.95
C GLY A 399 5.85 -7.53 2.88
N PHE A 400 5.07 -8.42 3.49
CA PHE A 400 5.32 -9.87 3.42
C PHE A 400 5.15 -10.41 2.00
N THR A 401 4.16 -9.92 1.26
CA THR A 401 3.95 -10.26 -0.15
C THR A 401 5.19 -9.89 -0.98
N GLU A 402 5.73 -8.69 -0.77
CA GLU A 402 6.95 -8.23 -1.44
C GLU A 402 8.14 -9.13 -1.08
N LEU A 403 8.35 -9.42 0.20
CA LEU A 403 9.42 -10.33 0.65
C LEU A 403 9.33 -11.70 -0.03
N CYS A 404 8.14 -12.31 -0.05
CA CYS A 404 7.95 -13.62 -0.66
C CYS A 404 8.18 -13.60 -2.18
N GLN A 405 7.78 -12.52 -2.86
CA GLN A 405 8.05 -12.33 -4.29
C GLN A 405 9.56 -12.16 -4.57
N GLU A 406 10.28 -11.44 -3.72
CA GLU A 406 11.73 -11.28 -3.84
C GLU A 406 12.49 -12.58 -3.60
N VAL A 407 12.12 -13.36 -2.57
CA VAL A 407 12.66 -14.72 -2.36
C VAL A 407 12.44 -15.58 -3.60
N ARG A 408 11.24 -15.53 -4.19
CA ARG A 408 10.96 -16.30 -5.41
C ARG A 408 11.83 -15.86 -6.60
N LYS A 409 12.03 -14.55 -6.78
CA LYS A 409 12.91 -14.00 -7.82
C LYS A 409 14.35 -14.47 -7.62
N ARG A 410 14.84 -14.47 -6.37
CA ARG A 410 16.18 -14.97 -6.02
C ARG A 410 16.34 -16.47 -6.23
N ALA A 411 15.37 -17.28 -5.81
CA ALA A 411 15.39 -18.74 -6.00
C ALA A 411 15.54 -19.15 -7.47
N SER A 412 15.16 -18.29 -8.42
CA SER A 412 15.35 -18.53 -9.86
C SER A 412 16.80 -18.35 -10.33
N LYS A 413 17.66 -17.71 -9.53
CA LYS A 413 19.07 -17.40 -9.81
C LYS A 413 20.03 -18.05 -8.81
N GLU A 414 19.57 -18.27 -7.59
CA GLU A 414 20.38 -18.64 -6.43
C GLU A 414 19.81 -19.93 -5.80
N PRO A 415 20.46 -21.10 -6.00
CA PRO A 415 19.91 -22.39 -5.57
C PRO A 415 19.64 -22.51 -4.07
N HIS A 416 20.41 -21.79 -3.24
CA HIS A 416 20.25 -21.80 -1.78
C HIS A 416 18.96 -21.12 -1.30
N PHE A 417 18.29 -20.31 -2.14
CA PHE A 417 16.95 -19.79 -1.88
C PHE A 417 15.83 -20.73 -2.35
N SER A 418 16.16 -21.82 -3.06
CA SER A 418 15.18 -22.81 -3.49
C SER A 418 14.62 -23.57 -2.29
N GLY A 419 13.30 -23.75 -2.22
CA GLY A 419 12.62 -24.42 -1.11
C GLY A 419 12.28 -23.53 0.09
N LEU A 420 12.91 -22.35 0.23
CA LEU A 420 12.69 -21.46 1.38
C LEU A 420 11.21 -21.05 1.56
N LEU A 421 10.48 -20.80 0.46
CA LEU A 421 9.05 -20.49 0.53
C LEU A 421 8.18 -21.70 0.88
N ASP A 422 8.61 -22.91 0.52
CA ASP A 422 7.91 -24.14 0.91
C ASP A 422 8.07 -24.39 2.41
N GLU A 423 9.28 -24.19 2.94
CA GLU A 423 9.56 -24.22 4.39
C GLU A 423 8.73 -23.18 5.14
N TRP A 424 8.71 -21.92 4.66
CA TRP A 424 7.90 -20.87 5.29
C TRP A 424 6.40 -21.16 5.25
N LEU A 425 5.92 -21.80 4.17
CA LEU A 425 4.53 -22.23 4.09
C LEU A 425 4.23 -23.33 5.11
N ASP A 426 5.15 -24.28 5.28
CA ASP A 426 5.02 -25.35 6.27
C ASP A 426 5.03 -24.79 7.71
N ASP A 427 5.89 -23.80 8.00
CA ASP A 427 5.89 -23.08 9.28
C ASP A 427 4.56 -22.36 9.53
N CYS A 428 4.01 -21.70 8.49
CA CYS A 428 2.71 -21.04 8.56
C CYS A 428 1.56 -22.04 8.79
N LEU A 429 1.59 -23.20 8.13
CA LEU A 429 0.61 -24.27 8.31
C LEU A 429 0.70 -24.90 9.70
N ALA A 430 1.92 -25.04 10.24
CA ALA A 430 2.14 -25.59 11.57
C ALA A 430 1.49 -24.74 12.68
N ILE A 431 1.28 -23.44 12.46
CA ILE A 431 0.54 -22.58 13.40
C ILE A 431 -0.90 -23.06 13.60
N LEU A 432 -1.55 -23.59 12.56
CA LEU A 432 -2.94 -24.08 12.64
C LEU A 432 -3.05 -25.50 13.21
N LYS A 433 -1.93 -26.23 13.25
CA LYS A 433 -1.87 -27.61 13.74
C LYS A 433 -1.40 -27.71 15.20
N ASP A 434 -1.10 -26.58 15.83
CA ASP A 434 -0.56 -26.48 17.18
C ASP A 434 -1.53 -25.68 18.06
N GLU A 435 -2.20 -26.37 19.00
CA GLU A 435 -3.23 -25.78 19.87
C GLU A 435 -2.72 -24.57 20.66
N GLU A 436 -1.47 -24.59 21.13
CA GLU A 436 -0.89 -23.49 21.92
C GLU A 436 -0.61 -22.28 21.04
N LYS A 437 -0.21 -22.49 19.79
CA LYS A 437 -0.06 -21.39 18.83
C LYS A 437 -1.41 -20.81 18.43
N VAL A 438 -2.43 -21.65 18.23
CA VAL A 438 -3.80 -21.20 17.94
C VAL A 438 -4.33 -20.30 19.05
N LYS A 439 -4.18 -20.70 20.32
CA LYS A 439 -4.59 -19.88 21.49
C LYS A 439 -3.87 -18.53 21.60
N ARG A 440 -2.65 -18.42 21.05
CA ARG A 440 -1.87 -17.16 21.01
C ARG A 440 -2.24 -16.26 19.84
N LEU A 441 -3.05 -16.74 18.89
CA LEU A 441 -3.56 -15.92 17.82
C LEU A 441 -4.39 -14.79 18.41
N CYS A 442 -4.38 -13.65 17.73
CA CYS A 442 -5.19 -12.55 18.18
C CYS A 442 -6.69 -12.87 17.99
N ASN A 443 -7.47 -12.84 19.08
CA ASN A 443 -8.94 -12.96 19.14
C ASN A 443 -9.68 -11.76 18.49
N THR A 444 -9.29 -11.43 17.27
CA THR A 444 -9.89 -10.39 16.44
C THR A 444 -10.99 -11.01 15.56
N ARG A 445 -11.98 -10.19 15.20
CA ARG A 445 -13.08 -10.62 14.32
C ARG A 445 -12.52 -11.22 13.01
N ARG A 446 -12.82 -12.50 12.74
CA ARG A 446 -12.53 -13.22 11.47
C ARG A 446 -11.05 -13.54 11.19
N SER A 447 -10.29 -13.93 12.22
CA SER A 447 -8.92 -14.44 12.04
C SER A 447 -7.86 -13.38 11.64
N ALA A 448 -8.12 -12.08 11.89
CA ALA A 448 -7.39 -10.88 11.41
C ALA A 448 -6.36 -11.09 10.29
N GLY A 449 -5.10 -11.36 10.63
CA GLY A 449 -3.98 -11.37 9.68
C GLY A 449 -3.63 -12.76 9.13
N LEU A 450 -4.17 -13.85 9.67
CA LEU A 450 -3.92 -15.20 9.14
C LEU A 450 -4.29 -15.34 7.66
N PRO A 451 -5.50 -14.93 7.19
CA PRO A 451 -5.82 -15.03 5.77
C PRO A 451 -4.87 -14.20 4.89
N PHE A 452 -4.40 -13.05 5.38
CA PHE A 452 -3.45 -12.21 4.67
C PHE A 452 -2.05 -12.85 4.57
N MET A 453 -1.60 -13.54 5.62
CA MET A 453 -0.34 -14.29 5.63
C MET A 453 -0.30 -15.36 4.54
N PHE A 454 -1.35 -16.17 4.43
CA PHE A 454 -1.44 -17.20 3.39
C PHE A 454 -1.60 -16.62 1.98
N VAL A 455 -2.35 -15.52 1.82
CA VAL A 455 -2.44 -14.81 0.53
C VAL A 455 -1.07 -14.26 0.12
N ALA A 456 -0.31 -13.68 1.05
CA ALA A 456 1.00 -13.10 0.77
C ALA A 456 2.00 -14.15 0.27
N ILE A 457 2.13 -15.28 0.97
CA ILE A 457 3.05 -16.35 0.55
C ILE A 457 2.64 -17.00 -0.77
N CYS A 458 1.34 -17.25 -0.97
CA CYS A 458 0.82 -17.77 -2.24
C CYS A 458 1.01 -16.77 -3.40
N SER A 459 1.07 -15.47 -3.10
CA SER A 459 1.28 -14.41 -4.10
C SER A 459 2.69 -14.39 -4.67
N ALA A 460 3.63 -15.14 -4.10
CA ALA A 460 4.97 -15.34 -4.67
C ALA A 460 4.93 -16.05 -6.04
N ASP A 461 3.88 -16.84 -6.31
CA ASP A 461 3.67 -17.55 -7.57
C ASP A 461 2.92 -16.71 -8.64
N VAL A 462 2.56 -15.46 -8.35
CA VAL A 462 1.84 -14.61 -9.30
C VAL A 462 2.70 -14.36 -10.55
N GLY A 463 2.10 -14.53 -11.73
CA GLY A 463 2.78 -14.47 -13.02
C GLY A 463 3.37 -15.81 -13.49
N ARG A 464 3.40 -16.85 -12.65
CA ARG A 464 3.79 -18.20 -13.07
C ARG A 464 2.59 -18.99 -13.61
N ARG A 465 2.87 -19.88 -14.58
CA ARG A 465 1.87 -20.80 -15.15
C ARG A 465 1.36 -21.77 -14.10
N SER A 466 2.26 -22.39 -13.34
CA SER A 466 1.92 -23.20 -12.16
C SER A 466 1.96 -22.35 -10.89
N LYS A 467 1.07 -22.66 -9.94
CA LYS A 467 1.01 -22.01 -8.61
C LYS A 467 1.13 -23.05 -7.49
N PRO A 468 2.31 -23.69 -7.33
CA PRO A 468 2.50 -24.79 -6.39
C PRO A 468 2.18 -24.41 -4.94
N LEU A 469 2.56 -23.21 -4.47
CA LEU A 469 2.27 -22.80 -3.09
C LEU A 469 0.76 -22.69 -2.84
N LEU A 470 0.02 -22.14 -3.80
CA LEU A 470 -1.43 -22.06 -3.73
C LEU A 470 -2.07 -23.46 -3.67
N MET A 471 -1.64 -24.37 -4.55
CA MET A 471 -2.17 -25.73 -4.59
C MET A 471 -1.88 -26.50 -3.29
N LYS A 472 -0.63 -26.44 -2.79
CA LYS A 472 -0.23 -27.02 -1.50
C LYS A 472 -1.06 -26.43 -0.35
N THR A 473 -1.21 -25.11 -0.32
CA THR A 473 -2.02 -24.43 0.70
C THR A 473 -3.47 -24.90 0.68
N MET A 474 -4.13 -24.93 -0.49
CA MET A 474 -5.52 -25.37 -0.57
C MET A 474 -5.68 -26.84 -0.17
N MET A 475 -4.77 -27.71 -0.60
CA MET A 475 -4.75 -29.13 -0.23
C MET A 475 -4.65 -29.34 1.29
N GLU A 476 -3.81 -28.58 1.98
CA GLU A 476 -3.59 -28.69 3.43
C GLU A 476 -4.70 -28.01 4.26
N ILE A 477 -5.30 -26.92 3.75
CA ILE A 477 -6.31 -26.15 4.49
C ILE A 477 -7.71 -26.76 4.37
N PHE A 478 -8.06 -27.43 3.26
CA PHE A 478 -9.39 -28.05 3.12
C PHE A 478 -9.71 -29.06 4.24
N PRO A 479 -8.84 -30.02 4.57
CA PRO A 479 -9.09 -30.95 5.67
C PRO A 479 -9.35 -30.24 7.01
N LEU A 480 -8.59 -29.18 7.30
CA LEU A 480 -8.77 -28.38 8.52
C LEU A 480 -10.10 -27.62 8.53
N ALA A 481 -10.63 -27.22 7.35
CA ALA A 481 -11.92 -26.54 7.23
C ALA A 481 -13.13 -27.50 7.33
N GLU A 482 -12.90 -28.78 7.08
CA GLU A 482 -13.89 -29.87 7.12
C GLU A 482 -13.94 -30.56 8.48
N ASP A 483 -12.83 -30.62 9.21
CA ASP A 483 -12.78 -31.17 10.55
C ASP A 483 -13.44 -30.22 11.56
N LEU A 484 -14.58 -30.64 12.11
CA LEU A 484 -15.34 -29.87 13.10
C LEU A 484 -15.02 -30.28 14.55
N ALA A 485 -14.00 -31.13 14.78
CA ALA A 485 -13.54 -31.45 16.12
C ALA A 485 -12.98 -30.21 16.84
N ASP A 486 -12.25 -29.36 16.11
CA ASP A 486 -11.80 -28.05 16.55
C ASP A 486 -12.48 -26.95 15.71
N GLU A 487 -13.57 -26.40 16.25
CA GLU A 487 -14.35 -25.38 15.56
C GLU A 487 -13.58 -24.07 15.31
N GLU A 488 -12.59 -23.75 16.15
CA GLU A 488 -11.78 -22.54 16.02
C GLU A 488 -10.85 -22.67 14.81
N VAL A 489 -10.12 -23.79 14.74
CA VAL A 489 -9.26 -24.13 13.58
C VAL A 489 -10.08 -24.19 12.29
N ALA A 490 -11.26 -24.81 12.30
CA ALA A 490 -12.16 -24.85 11.15
C ALA A 490 -12.59 -23.45 10.70
N CYS A 491 -12.90 -22.55 11.64
CA CYS A 491 -13.22 -21.16 11.33
C CYS A 491 -12.03 -20.42 10.69
N HIS A 492 -10.81 -20.61 11.21
CA HIS A 492 -9.59 -20.04 10.62
C HIS A 492 -9.35 -20.56 9.21
N ALA A 493 -9.42 -21.87 9.01
CA ALA A 493 -9.24 -22.53 7.71
C ALA A 493 -10.25 -22.03 6.66
N ARG A 494 -11.54 -21.92 7.02
CA ARG A 494 -12.58 -21.36 6.13
C ARG A 494 -12.33 -19.89 5.77
N ASN A 495 -11.85 -19.08 6.72
CA ASN A 495 -11.49 -17.68 6.44
C ASN A 495 -10.25 -17.56 5.53
N ILE A 496 -9.27 -18.45 5.67
CA ILE A 496 -8.10 -18.54 4.78
C ILE A 496 -8.55 -18.89 3.37
N LEU A 497 -9.33 -19.97 3.19
CA LEU A 497 -9.87 -20.35 1.89
C LEU A 497 -10.66 -19.21 1.26
N ARG A 498 -11.51 -18.53 2.03
CA ARG A 498 -12.26 -17.36 1.54
C ARG A 498 -11.33 -16.27 1.00
N ALA A 499 -10.24 -15.95 1.70
CA ALA A 499 -9.29 -14.95 1.23
C ALA A 499 -8.58 -15.38 -0.07
N LEU A 500 -8.19 -16.65 -0.18
CA LEU A 500 -7.62 -17.21 -1.41
C LEU A 500 -8.61 -17.10 -2.58
N PHE A 501 -9.88 -17.47 -2.39
CA PHE A 501 -10.90 -17.34 -3.44
C PHE A 501 -11.16 -15.88 -3.85
N ARG A 502 -11.07 -14.96 -2.89
CA ARG A 502 -11.27 -13.53 -3.13
C ARG A 502 -10.13 -12.89 -3.92
N GLU A 503 -8.91 -13.43 -3.80
CA GLU A 503 -7.73 -12.86 -4.41
C GLU A 503 -7.79 -12.95 -5.94
N SER A 504 -7.79 -11.78 -6.57
CA SER A 504 -7.94 -11.65 -8.02
C SER A 504 -6.76 -12.24 -8.79
N ASN A 505 -5.55 -12.14 -8.21
CA ASN A 505 -4.31 -12.55 -8.86
C ASN A 505 -4.16 -14.08 -9.03
N PHE A 506 -4.95 -14.88 -8.31
CA PHE A 506 -4.93 -16.34 -8.48
C PHE A 506 -5.75 -16.83 -9.68
N GLY A 507 -6.63 -15.98 -10.23
CA GLY A 507 -7.36 -16.25 -11.47
C GLY A 507 -8.16 -17.56 -11.42
N GLU A 508 -8.03 -18.39 -12.45
CA GLU A 508 -8.73 -19.69 -12.57
C GLU A 508 -8.14 -20.79 -11.69
N ASN A 509 -6.93 -20.61 -11.13
CA ASN A 509 -6.26 -21.66 -10.35
C ASN A 509 -7.02 -22.03 -9.09
N VAL A 510 -7.73 -21.07 -8.49
CA VAL A 510 -8.62 -21.34 -7.33
C VAL A 510 -9.94 -21.99 -7.76
N LEU A 511 -10.38 -21.82 -9.01
CA LEU A 511 -11.70 -22.29 -9.45
C LEU A 511 -11.82 -23.82 -9.47
N GLN A 512 -10.69 -24.52 -9.61
CA GLN A 512 -10.65 -25.99 -9.55
C GLN A 512 -11.20 -26.55 -8.23
N ASN A 513 -11.11 -25.77 -7.14
CA ASN A 513 -11.65 -26.15 -5.84
C ASN A 513 -12.92 -25.36 -5.46
N ALA A 514 -13.43 -24.49 -6.33
CA ALA A 514 -14.58 -23.65 -6.03
C ALA A 514 -15.85 -24.50 -5.81
N GLU A 515 -15.99 -25.61 -6.54
CA GLU A 515 -17.11 -26.52 -6.35
C GLU A 515 -17.14 -27.11 -4.94
N LYS A 516 -16.01 -27.71 -4.52
CA LYS A 516 -15.84 -28.29 -3.18
C LYS A 516 -16.14 -27.26 -2.09
N ALA A 517 -15.57 -26.06 -2.22
CA ALA A 517 -15.77 -24.99 -1.26
C ALA A 517 -17.23 -24.48 -1.24
N MET A 518 -17.94 -24.49 -2.38
CA MET A 518 -19.33 -24.07 -2.45
C MET A 518 -20.25 -25.06 -1.73
N VAL A 519 -20.03 -26.37 -1.94
CA VAL A 519 -20.74 -27.43 -1.23
C VAL A 519 -20.51 -27.32 0.27
N MET A 520 -19.25 -27.16 0.70
CA MET A 520 -18.90 -26.94 2.11
C MET A 520 -19.59 -25.69 2.70
N SER A 521 -19.63 -24.58 1.95
CA SER A 521 -20.28 -23.35 2.40
C SER A 521 -21.79 -23.54 2.61
N ILE A 522 -22.46 -24.24 1.70
CA ILE A 522 -23.91 -24.49 1.77
C ILE A 522 -24.23 -25.42 2.95
N ALA A 523 -23.48 -26.52 3.09
CA ALA A 523 -23.63 -27.42 4.23
C ALA A 523 -23.43 -26.67 5.56
N GLY A 524 -22.45 -25.77 5.60
CA GLY A 524 -22.13 -24.99 6.79
C GLY A 524 -23.18 -23.96 7.21
N PHE A 525 -24.24 -23.72 6.42
CA PHE A 525 -25.39 -22.93 6.89
C PHE A 525 -26.16 -23.63 8.03
N ALA A 526 -26.05 -24.96 8.10
CA ALA A 526 -26.67 -25.78 9.13
C ALA A 526 -25.72 -26.10 10.31
N ASP A 527 -24.50 -25.52 10.34
CA ASP A 527 -23.54 -25.78 11.42
C ASP A 527 -24.08 -25.36 12.79
N LYS A 528 -23.66 -26.05 13.85
CA LYS A 528 -24.19 -25.89 15.22
C LYS A 528 -23.86 -24.51 15.80
N THR A 529 -22.67 -23.99 15.54
CA THR A 529 -22.23 -22.72 16.12
C THR A 529 -22.37 -21.55 15.15
N TRP A 530 -22.60 -20.37 15.73
CA TRP A 530 -22.76 -19.15 14.95
C TRP A 530 -21.49 -18.80 14.16
N ALA A 531 -20.31 -19.06 14.72
CA ALA A 531 -19.03 -18.75 14.09
C ALA A 531 -18.85 -19.54 12.77
N LEU A 532 -19.13 -20.85 12.79
CA LEU A 532 -19.07 -21.70 11.61
C LEU A 532 -20.11 -21.30 10.54
N ARG A 533 -21.35 -20.99 10.96
CA ARG A 533 -22.37 -20.47 10.02
C ARG A 533 -21.94 -19.14 9.39
N ASN A 534 -21.30 -18.25 10.16
CA ASN A 534 -20.83 -16.95 9.68
C ASN A 534 -19.70 -17.10 8.66
N THR A 535 -18.69 -17.92 8.95
CA THR A 535 -17.58 -18.18 8.02
C THR A 535 -18.05 -18.81 6.72
N SER A 536 -19.00 -19.75 6.80
CA SER A 536 -19.65 -20.37 5.64
C SER A 536 -20.47 -19.38 4.81
N ALA A 537 -21.28 -18.52 5.44
CA ALA A 537 -22.04 -17.46 4.74
C ALA A 537 -21.11 -16.47 4.01
N MET A 538 -20.01 -16.09 4.66
CA MET A 538 -19.01 -15.22 4.06
C MET A 538 -18.30 -15.89 2.87
N MET A 539 -17.92 -17.17 3.00
CA MET A 539 -17.30 -17.94 1.93
C MET A 539 -18.24 -18.11 0.73
N TYR A 540 -19.52 -18.44 0.99
CA TYR A 540 -20.56 -18.51 -0.04
C TYR A 540 -20.69 -17.20 -0.84
N SER A 541 -20.74 -16.05 -0.15
CA SER A 541 -20.85 -14.74 -0.80
C SER A 541 -19.64 -14.44 -1.70
N THR A 542 -18.43 -14.77 -1.23
CA THR A 542 -17.20 -14.64 -2.03
C THR A 542 -17.23 -15.58 -3.24
N LEU A 543 -17.55 -16.86 -3.06
CA LEU A 543 -17.63 -17.83 -4.15
C LEU A 543 -18.69 -17.46 -5.18
N SER A 544 -19.87 -17.03 -4.74
CA SER A 544 -20.95 -16.57 -5.64
C SER A 544 -20.46 -15.43 -6.53
N SER A 545 -19.78 -14.43 -5.95
CA SER A 545 -19.23 -13.30 -6.73
C SER A 545 -18.11 -13.74 -7.68
N ARG A 546 -17.35 -14.80 -7.34
CA ARG A 546 -16.26 -15.32 -8.18
C ARG A 546 -16.75 -16.22 -9.30
N ILE A 547 -17.77 -17.02 -9.06
CA ILE A 547 -18.33 -17.97 -10.03
C ILE A 547 -19.29 -17.25 -11.00
N PHE A 548 -20.18 -16.40 -10.49
CA PHE A 548 -21.19 -15.71 -11.29
C PHE A 548 -20.77 -14.29 -11.74
N GLY A 549 -19.73 -13.72 -11.14
CA GLY A 549 -19.35 -12.33 -11.34
C GLY A 549 -20.16 -11.35 -10.48
N VAL A 550 -19.76 -10.07 -10.50
CA VAL A 550 -20.47 -8.98 -9.82
C VAL A 550 -21.54 -8.43 -10.75
N LYS A 551 -22.80 -8.37 -10.32
CA LYS A 551 -23.90 -7.76 -11.09
C LYS A 551 -23.56 -6.28 -11.38
N LYS A 552 -23.36 -5.95 -12.65
CA LYS A 552 -23.15 -4.55 -13.11
C LYS A 552 -24.41 -3.94 -13.73
N THR A 553 -25.27 -4.77 -14.33
CA THR A 553 -26.58 -4.46 -14.89
C THR A 553 -27.44 -5.74 -14.86
N ASP A 554 -28.78 -5.63 -14.96
CA ASP A 554 -29.69 -6.79 -14.89
C ASP A 554 -29.54 -7.77 -16.09
N ASP A 555 -28.89 -7.37 -17.18
CA ASP A 555 -28.85 -8.13 -18.45
C ASP A 555 -27.56 -8.95 -18.72
N GLU A 556 -26.56 -8.93 -17.83
CA GLU A 556 -25.20 -9.41 -18.15
C GLU A 556 -24.82 -10.82 -17.63
N GLN A 557 -25.67 -11.52 -16.86
CA GLN A 557 -25.37 -12.90 -16.42
C GLN A 557 -26.02 -13.95 -17.34
N LYS A 558 -25.28 -14.34 -18.39
CA LYS A 558 -25.70 -15.33 -19.41
C LYS A 558 -25.01 -16.70 -19.27
N ILE A 559 -24.86 -17.23 -18.06
CA ILE A 559 -24.56 -18.67 -17.92
C ILE A 559 -25.88 -19.39 -17.70
N SER A 560 -26.22 -20.30 -18.62
CA SER A 560 -27.42 -21.14 -18.45
C SER A 560 -27.24 -22.11 -17.29
N SER A 561 -28.34 -22.54 -16.64
CA SER A 561 -28.26 -23.54 -15.57
C SER A 561 -27.59 -24.84 -16.03
N SER A 562 -27.80 -25.24 -17.29
CA SER A 562 -27.14 -26.41 -17.87
C SER A 562 -25.63 -26.24 -18.01
N GLU A 563 -25.17 -25.07 -18.46
CA GLU A 563 -23.74 -24.75 -18.55
C GLU A 563 -23.08 -24.59 -17.17
N PHE A 564 -23.83 -24.07 -16.20
CA PHE A 564 -23.35 -23.98 -14.82
C PHE A 564 -23.15 -25.37 -14.21
N PHE A 565 -24.17 -26.24 -14.27
CA PHE A 565 -24.10 -27.56 -13.65
C PHE A 565 -23.22 -28.55 -14.41
N SER A 566 -22.94 -28.33 -15.70
CA SER A 566 -21.90 -29.11 -16.40
C SER A 566 -20.50 -28.80 -15.88
N ARG A 567 -20.26 -27.56 -15.39
CA ARG A 567 -19.01 -27.14 -14.75
C ARG A 567 -18.96 -27.50 -13.26
N PHE A 568 -20.13 -27.63 -12.61
CA PHE A 568 -20.29 -27.90 -11.18
C PHE A 568 -21.31 -29.04 -10.90
N PRO A 569 -21.00 -30.29 -11.30
CA PRO A 569 -21.93 -31.42 -11.18
C PRO A 569 -22.18 -31.91 -9.73
N VAL A 570 -21.15 -31.89 -8.87
CA VAL A 570 -21.28 -32.23 -7.44
C VAL A 570 -22.16 -31.23 -6.72
N LEU A 571 -22.05 -29.94 -7.06
CA LEU A 571 -22.91 -28.90 -6.52
C LEU A 571 -24.38 -29.12 -6.90
N GLN A 572 -24.66 -29.57 -8.13
CA GLN A 572 -26.01 -29.92 -8.55
C GLN A 572 -26.61 -30.99 -7.64
N LYS A 573 -25.85 -32.07 -7.39
CA LYS A 573 -26.28 -33.16 -6.52
C LYS A 573 -26.54 -32.66 -5.09
N ALA A 574 -25.60 -31.90 -4.52
CA ALA A 574 -25.73 -31.37 -3.17
C ALA A 574 -26.95 -30.45 -2.99
N LEU A 575 -27.26 -29.61 -3.98
CA LEU A 575 -28.46 -28.77 -3.95
C LEU A 575 -29.75 -29.60 -4.06
N MET A 576 -29.77 -30.61 -4.93
CA MET A 576 -30.92 -31.52 -5.08
C MET A 576 -31.19 -32.31 -3.81
N ASP A 577 -30.14 -32.80 -3.13
CA ASP A 577 -30.25 -33.53 -1.86
C ASP A 577 -30.85 -32.62 -0.77
N ASN A 578 -30.37 -31.37 -0.67
CA ASN A 578 -30.91 -30.38 0.27
C ASN A 578 -32.37 -30.01 -0.04
N LEU A 579 -32.73 -29.81 -1.31
CA LEU A 579 -34.11 -29.53 -1.73
C LEU A 579 -35.04 -30.72 -1.48
N GLY A 580 -34.56 -31.94 -1.70
CA GLY A 580 -35.29 -33.17 -1.38
C GLY A 580 -35.61 -33.28 0.11
N LEU A 581 -34.64 -32.93 0.97
CA LEU A 581 -34.85 -32.84 2.42
C LEU A 581 -35.89 -31.78 2.79
N VAL A 582 -35.80 -30.57 2.21
CA VAL A 582 -36.81 -29.52 2.43
C VAL A 582 -38.20 -29.99 2.01
N PHE A 583 -38.33 -30.63 0.84
CA PHE A 583 -39.60 -31.14 0.35
C PHE A 583 -40.15 -32.23 1.28
N PHE A 584 -39.30 -33.12 1.78
CA PHE A 584 -39.66 -34.15 2.76
C PHE A 584 -40.15 -33.54 4.09
N PHE A 585 -39.43 -32.56 4.64
CA PHE A 585 -39.84 -31.86 5.88
C PHE A 585 -41.14 -31.06 5.70
N CYS A 586 -41.31 -30.34 4.58
CA CYS A 586 -42.56 -29.65 4.26
C CYS A 586 -43.73 -30.63 4.12
N LYS A 587 -43.50 -31.80 3.54
CA LYS A 587 -44.52 -32.86 3.43
C LYS A 587 -44.88 -33.46 4.80
N GLN A 588 -43.90 -33.68 5.68
CA GLN A 588 -44.16 -34.11 7.06
C GLN A 588 -44.89 -33.05 7.90
N GLN A 589 -44.56 -31.76 7.76
CA GLN A 589 -45.30 -30.70 8.44
C GLN A 589 -46.75 -30.58 7.93
N ARG A 590 -46.98 -30.79 6.62
CA ARG A 590 -48.33 -30.90 6.06
C ARG A 590 -49.09 -32.11 6.59
N GLN A 591 -48.43 -33.25 6.82
CA GLN A 591 -49.06 -34.42 7.42
C GLN A 591 -49.36 -34.25 8.91
N LYS A 592 -48.51 -33.56 9.69
CA LYS A 592 -48.78 -33.23 11.10
C LYS A 592 -49.87 -32.18 11.29
N THR A 593 -50.11 -31.32 10.30
CA THR A 593 -51.24 -30.38 10.29
C THR A 593 -52.54 -30.97 9.74
N PHE A 594 -52.47 -32.18 9.15
CA PHE A 594 -53.62 -32.99 8.73
C PHE A 594 -53.70 -34.25 9.61
N ASP A 595 -54.07 -34.10 10.88
CA ASP A 595 -54.65 -35.22 11.65
C ASP A 595 -56.19 -35.13 11.59
N PRO A 596 -56.87 -36.01 10.82
CA PRO A 596 -58.33 -36.01 10.74
C PRO A 596 -59.01 -36.29 12.10
N LYS A 597 -58.27 -36.75 13.11
CA LYS A 597 -58.82 -37.04 14.45
C LYS A 597 -59.02 -35.79 15.32
N THR A 598 -58.38 -34.66 15.03
CA THR A 598 -58.63 -33.41 15.78
C THR A 598 -59.83 -32.60 15.25
N MET A 599 -60.40 -32.96 14.09
CA MET A 599 -61.64 -32.34 13.57
C MET A 599 -62.94 -33.01 14.00
N LYS A 600 -62.93 -34.06 14.83
CA LYS A 600 -64.16 -34.74 15.30
C LYS A 600 -64.75 -34.24 16.62
N ASN A 601 -64.08 -33.33 17.35
CA ASN A 601 -64.54 -32.85 18.67
C ASN A 601 -64.69 -31.32 18.78
N ARG A 602 -65.22 -30.66 17.74
CA ARG A 602 -65.80 -29.31 17.87
C ARG A 602 -67.05 -29.21 16.98
N LYS A 603 -68.16 -29.71 17.51
CA LYS A 603 -69.51 -29.22 17.19
C LYS A 603 -70.02 -28.50 18.41
#